data_AF-L1NRF0-F1
#
_entry.id   AF-L1NRF0-F1
#
_cell.length_a   1.000
_cell.length_b   1.000
_cell.length_c   1.000
_cell.angle_alpha   90.00
_cell.angle_beta   90.00
_cell.angle_gamma   90.00
#
_symmetry.space_group_name_H-M   'P 1'
#
loop_
_entity.id
_entity.type
_entity.pdbx_description
1 polymer ?
#
loop_
_entity_poly.entity_id
_entity_poly.type
_entity_poly.pdbx_seq_one_letter_code
_entity_poly.pdbx_strand_id
1 'polypeptide(L)'
;MGIKIKIIVLLSFTTNFIVAQNTLKELKRYALYYCIGRNYHLADSICNTHDYTASYIFEVKKISNELMDEVRFYTEEKTDKYYKGPPPPAWLYDEQANYICYLCTDFYESQELHHFIKRLIRKYRKKQSF
;
A
#
# COMPACT_ATOMS: atom_id res chain seq x y z
N MET A 1 -21.32 33.25 -19.47
CA MET A 1 -20.17 32.33 -19.69
C MET A 1 -19.33 32.07 -18.44
N GLY A 2 -19.06 33.05 -17.57
CA GLY A 2 -18.18 32.86 -16.40
C GLY A 2 -18.63 31.82 -15.37
N ILE A 3 -19.94 31.65 -15.12
CA ILE A 3 -20.45 30.65 -14.16
C ILE A 3 -20.21 29.21 -14.67
N LYS A 4 -20.44 28.95 -15.97
CA LYS A 4 -20.19 27.64 -16.59
C LYS A 4 -18.71 27.24 -16.49
N ILE A 5 -17.80 28.18 -16.71
CA ILE A 5 -16.34 27.96 -16.59
C ILE A 5 -15.97 27.65 -15.12
N LYS A 6 -16.49 28.41 -14.16
CA LYS A 6 -16.25 28.15 -12.72
C LYS A 6 -16.72 26.77 -12.28
N ILE A 7 -17.87 26.31 -12.78
CA ILE A 7 -18.42 24.97 -12.48
C ILE A 7 -17.53 23.86 -13.07
N ILE A 8 -17.08 24.00 -14.32
CA ILE A 8 -16.19 23.02 -14.97
C ILE A 8 -14.86 22.91 -14.21
N VAL A 9 -14.28 24.04 -13.81
CA VAL A 9 -13.04 24.07 -13.02
C VAL A 9 -13.25 23.41 -11.65
N LEU A 10 -14.35 23.69 -10.96
CA LEU A 10 -14.65 23.06 -9.67
C LEU A 10 -14.80 21.53 -9.79
N LEU A 11 -15.50 21.05 -10.83
CA LEU A 11 -15.69 19.62 -11.09
C LEU A 11 -14.37 18.90 -11.44
N SER A 12 -13.45 19.55 -12.15
CA SER A 12 -12.15 18.96 -12.45
C SER A 12 -11.27 18.87 -11.19
N PHE A 13 -11.33 19.85 -10.28
CA PHE A 13 -10.58 19.78 -9.03
C PHE A 13 -11.09 18.68 -8.08
N THR A 14 -12.41 18.51 -7.94
CA THR A 14 -12.98 17.50 -7.04
C THR A 14 -12.71 16.08 -7.53
N THR A 15 -12.85 15.82 -8.82
CA THR A 15 -12.55 14.51 -9.43
C THR A 15 -11.08 14.13 -9.25
N ASN A 16 -10.15 15.06 -9.51
CA ASN A 16 -8.72 14.84 -9.29
C ASN A 16 -8.36 14.58 -7.82
N PHE A 17 -9.06 15.21 -6.88
CA PHE A 17 -8.87 14.95 -5.46
C PHE A 17 -9.36 13.55 -5.06
N ILE A 18 -10.57 13.17 -5.49
CA ILE A 18 -11.14 11.85 -5.24
C ILE A 18 -10.24 10.74 -5.80
N VAL A 19 -9.77 10.90 -7.04
CA VAL A 19 -8.82 9.96 -7.65
C VAL A 19 -7.54 9.85 -6.82
N ALA A 20 -7.00 10.97 -6.32
CA ALA A 20 -5.78 10.95 -5.47
C ALA A 20 -5.99 10.14 -4.19
N GLN A 21 -7.13 10.34 -3.53
CA GLN A 21 -7.47 9.67 -2.28
C GLN A 21 -7.69 8.18 -2.51
N ASN A 22 -8.38 7.82 -3.60
CA ASN A 22 -8.57 6.42 -3.98
C ASN A 22 -7.22 5.75 -4.31
N THR A 23 -6.35 6.38 -5.09
CA THR A 23 -5.01 5.85 -5.36
C THR A 23 -4.20 5.67 -4.08
N LEU A 24 -4.22 6.64 -3.17
CA LEU A 24 -3.57 6.51 -1.87
C LEU A 24 -4.11 5.31 -1.08
N LYS A 25 -5.43 5.15 -1.02
CA LYS A 25 -6.07 4.04 -0.31
C LYS A 25 -5.69 2.68 -0.89
N GLU A 26 -5.74 2.52 -2.21
CA GLU A 26 -5.41 1.25 -2.85
C GLU A 26 -3.90 0.94 -2.77
N LEU A 27 -3.02 1.94 -2.89
CA LEU A 27 -1.59 1.73 -2.68
C LEU A 27 -1.24 1.35 -1.23
N LYS A 28 -1.97 1.88 -0.23
CA LYS A 28 -1.81 1.42 1.16
C LYS A 28 -2.24 -0.05 1.32
N ARG A 29 -3.35 -0.46 0.68
CA ARG A 29 -3.79 -1.87 0.69
C ARG A 29 -2.79 -2.78 0.00
N TYR A 30 -2.21 -2.33 -1.11
CA TYR A 30 -1.15 -3.05 -1.80
C TYR A 30 0.08 -3.27 -0.90
N ALA A 31 0.50 -2.24 -0.16
CA ALA A 31 1.58 -2.35 0.82
C ALA A 31 1.27 -3.36 1.94
N LEU A 32 0.04 -3.35 2.48
CA LEU A 32 -0.40 -4.33 3.48
C LEU A 32 -0.35 -5.76 2.95
N TYR A 33 -0.97 -5.98 1.78
CA TYR A 33 -0.96 -7.27 1.08
C TYR A 33 0.46 -7.80 0.88
N TYR A 34 1.34 -6.94 0.36
CA TYR A 34 2.72 -7.34 0.08
C TYR A 34 3.51 -7.63 1.36
N CYS A 35 3.36 -6.81 2.40
CA CYS A 35 3.98 -7.03 3.70
C CYS A 35 3.60 -8.38 4.29
N ILE A 36 2.29 -8.69 4.32
CA ILE A 36 1.74 -9.94 4.83
C ILE A 36 2.27 -11.12 4.04
N GLY A 37 2.06 -11.13 2.72
CA GLY A 37 2.43 -12.26 1.87
C GLY A 37 3.93 -12.56 1.93
N ARG A 38 4.78 -11.53 1.84
CA ARG A 38 6.23 -11.70 1.89
C ARG A 38 6.71 -12.18 3.25
N ASN A 39 6.26 -11.57 4.35
CA ASN A 39 6.76 -11.93 5.67
C ASN A 39 6.23 -13.30 6.13
N TYR A 40 4.99 -13.66 5.80
CA TYR A 40 4.51 -15.01 6.07
C TYR A 40 5.27 -16.06 5.27
N HIS A 41 5.55 -15.80 3.99
CA HIS A 41 6.37 -16.71 3.19
C HIS A 41 7.79 -16.88 3.75
N LEU A 42 8.38 -15.82 4.34
CA LEU A 42 9.70 -15.90 4.98
C LEU A 42 9.69 -16.61 6.33
N ALA A 43 8.58 -16.53 7.08
CA ALA A 43 8.42 -17.27 8.33
C ALA A 43 8.08 -18.76 8.08
N ASP A 44 7.23 -19.02 7.10
CA ASP A 44 6.80 -20.35 6.67
C ASP A 44 6.63 -20.37 5.14
N SER A 45 7.58 -21.02 4.46
CA SER A 45 7.61 -21.11 2.99
C SER A 45 6.41 -21.87 2.38
N ILE A 46 5.65 -22.64 3.18
CA ILE A 46 4.46 -23.37 2.73
C ILE A 46 3.27 -22.40 2.58
N CYS A 47 3.32 -21.23 3.24
CA CYS A 47 2.31 -20.19 3.12
C CYS A 47 2.40 -19.51 1.74
N ASN A 48 1.66 -20.04 0.77
CA ASN A 48 1.45 -19.42 -0.53
C ASN A 48 -0.03 -19.07 -0.71
N THR A 49 -0.36 -17.80 -0.57
CA THR A 49 -1.72 -17.31 -0.70
C THR A 49 -2.06 -17.09 -2.18
N HIS A 50 -3.09 -17.76 -2.70
CA HIS A 50 -3.69 -17.47 -4.02
C HIS A 50 -4.50 -16.15 -3.99
N ASP A 51 -3.85 -15.06 -3.57
CA ASP A 51 -4.46 -13.76 -3.34
C ASP A 51 -4.28 -12.85 -4.56
N TYR A 52 -5.41 -12.44 -5.14
CA TYR A 52 -5.49 -11.61 -6.34
C TYR A 52 -5.48 -10.09 -6.06
N THR A 53 -5.13 -9.65 -4.85
CA THR A 53 -5.13 -8.22 -4.48
C THR A 53 -4.28 -7.37 -5.42
N ALA A 54 -3.08 -7.84 -5.79
CA ALA A 54 -2.22 -7.15 -6.76
C ALA A 54 -2.93 -6.96 -8.11
N SER A 55 -3.46 -8.04 -8.69
CA SER A 55 -4.17 -8.00 -9.97
C SER A 55 -5.43 -7.15 -9.90
N TYR A 56 -6.19 -7.21 -8.81
CA TYR A 56 -7.38 -6.38 -8.61
C TYR A 56 -7.04 -4.88 -8.57
N ILE A 57 -5.95 -4.50 -7.90
CA ILE A 57 -5.50 -3.10 -7.84
C ILE A 57 -5.01 -2.62 -9.21
N PHE A 58 -4.29 -3.46 -9.95
CA PHE A 58 -3.83 -3.13 -11.29
C PHE A 58 -4.99 -3.07 -12.30
N GLU A 59 -5.75 -4.15 -12.43
CA GLU A 59 -6.74 -4.32 -13.50
C GLU A 59 -8.07 -3.63 -13.22
N VAL A 60 -8.54 -3.62 -11.96
CA VAL A 60 -9.85 -3.07 -11.60
C VAL A 60 -9.71 -1.64 -11.10
N LYS A 61 -8.73 -1.35 -10.23
CA LYS A 61 -8.50 0.02 -9.72
C LYS A 61 -7.67 0.88 -10.67
N LYS A 62 -7.10 0.29 -11.74
CA LYS A 62 -6.34 0.99 -12.78
C LYS A 62 -5.15 1.78 -12.22
N ILE A 63 -4.53 1.26 -11.16
CA ILE A 63 -3.28 1.83 -10.63
C ILE A 63 -2.12 1.33 -11.49
N SER A 64 -1.19 2.21 -11.85
CA SER A 64 -0.07 1.84 -12.71
C SER A 64 0.92 0.92 -12.02
N ASN A 65 1.54 0.01 -12.79
CA ASN A 65 2.62 -0.85 -12.29
C ASN A 65 3.79 -0.04 -11.74
N GLU A 66 4.16 1.10 -12.36
CA GLU A 66 5.22 1.97 -11.83
C GLU A 66 4.94 2.42 -10.39
N LEU A 67 3.70 2.82 -10.08
CA LEU A 67 3.32 3.21 -8.72
C LEU A 67 3.32 2.02 -7.76
N MET A 68 2.85 0.85 -8.23
CA MET A 68 2.82 -0.35 -7.42
C MET A 68 4.25 -0.84 -7.11
N ASP A 69 5.16 -0.85 -8.08
CA ASP A 69 6.55 -1.25 -7.89
C ASP A 69 7.28 -0.37 -6.87
N GLU A 70 7.12 0.95 -6.94
CA GLU A 70 7.70 1.88 -5.96
C GLU A 70 7.18 1.59 -4.54
N VAL A 71 5.89 1.27 -4.40
CA VAL A 71 5.31 0.88 -3.11
C VAL A 71 5.81 -0.49 -2.65
N ARG A 72 5.98 -1.45 -3.57
CA ARG A 72 6.54 -2.77 -3.28
C ARG A 72 7.95 -2.66 -2.72
N PHE A 73 8.84 -1.94 -3.42
CA PHE A 73 10.23 -1.76 -3.00
C PHE A 73 10.32 -1.09 -1.64
N TYR A 74 9.54 -0.02 -1.43
CA TYR A 74 9.50 0.66 -0.14
C TYR A 74 8.96 -0.22 0.98
N THR A 75 7.92 -1.00 0.72
CA THR A 75 7.35 -1.95 1.69
C THR A 75 8.37 -3.04 2.05
N GLU A 76 9.06 -3.58 1.04
CA GLU A 76 10.12 -4.57 1.25
C GLU A 76 11.22 -4.03 2.14
N GLU A 77 11.73 -2.83 1.85
CA GLU A 77 12.79 -2.16 2.63
C GLU A 77 12.36 -1.97 4.09
N LYS A 78 11.11 -1.55 4.34
CA LYS A 78 10.64 -1.16 5.68
C LYS A 78 10.17 -2.32 6.54
N THR A 79 9.83 -3.45 5.93
CA THR A 79 9.20 -4.58 6.61
C THR A 79 10.02 -5.86 6.48
N ASP A 80 11.27 -5.76 6.03
CA ASP A 80 12.14 -6.90 5.68
C ASP A 80 12.37 -7.89 6.83
N LYS A 81 12.20 -7.47 8.08
CA LYS A 81 12.47 -8.23 9.30
C LYS A 81 11.23 -8.56 10.13
N TYR A 82 10.02 -8.28 9.66
CA TYR A 82 8.82 -8.52 10.48
C TYR A 82 8.59 -10.02 10.77
N TYR A 83 9.07 -10.91 9.89
CA TYR A 83 9.11 -12.35 10.15
C TYR A 83 10.03 -12.76 11.33
N LYS A 84 10.96 -11.88 11.73
CA LYS A 84 11.84 -12.02 12.90
C LYS A 84 11.37 -11.19 14.09
N GLY A 85 10.09 -10.82 14.14
CA GLY A 85 9.52 -10.06 15.24
C GLY A 85 9.81 -10.68 16.61
N PRO A 86 9.62 -9.91 17.70
CA PRO A 86 9.86 -10.44 19.04
C PRO A 86 9.07 -11.73 19.24
N PRO A 87 9.66 -12.74 19.91
CA PRO A 87 8.92 -13.96 20.19
C PRO A 87 7.69 -13.60 21.04
N PRO A 88 6.59 -14.34 20.89
CA PRO A 88 5.46 -14.22 21.79
C PRO A 88 5.89 -14.32 23.25
N PRO A 89 5.27 -13.58 24.18
CA PRO A 89 5.60 -13.70 25.57
C PRO A 89 5.40 -15.15 26.03
N ALA A 90 6.30 -15.63 26.90
CA ALA A 90 6.53 -17.04 27.21
C ALA A 90 5.31 -17.87 27.72
N TRP A 91 4.18 -17.23 27.99
CA TRP A 91 2.91 -17.88 28.36
C TRP A 91 2.06 -18.27 27.13
N LEU A 92 2.39 -17.75 25.95
CA LEU A 92 1.91 -18.23 24.66
C LEU A 92 2.89 -19.32 24.19
N TYR A 93 2.62 -20.57 24.55
CA TYR A 93 3.43 -21.73 24.16
C TYR A 93 3.23 -22.08 22.68
N ASP A 94 3.79 -21.26 21.79
CA ASP A 94 3.94 -21.59 20.38
C ASP A 94 5.23 -20.93 19.84
N GLU A 95 6.30 -21.72 19.71
CA GLU A 95 7.60 -21.26 19.19
C GLU A 95 7.54 -20.88 17.70
N GLN A 96 6.46 -21.20 17.00
CA GLN A 96 6.23 -20.85 15.60
C GLN A 96 5.30 -19.63 15.45
N ALA A 97 4.68 -19.17 16.54
CA ALA A 97 3.80 -18.01 16.50
C ALA A 97 4.59 -16.72 16.22
N ASN A 98 3.96 -15.83 15.46
CA ASN A 98 4.56 -14.59 14.98
C ASN A 98 3.57 -13.43 15.05
N TYR A 99 4.10 -12.21 14.96
CA TYR A 99 3.32 -10.96 14.98
C TYR A 99 3.21 -10.31 13.61
N ILE A 100 3.37 -11.06 12.51
CA ILE A 100 3.47 -10.50 11.16
C ILE A 100 2.22 -9.68 10.81
N CYS A 101 1.03 -10.22 11.03
CA CYS A 101 -0.22 -9.51 10.77
C CYS A 101 -0.31 -8.19 11.57
N TYR A 102 0.08 -8.23 12.85
CA TYR A 102 0.10 -7.05 13.70
C TYR A 102 1.08 -5.98 13.19
N LEU A 103 2.34 -6.35 12.95
CA LEU A 103 3.38 -5.44 12.46
C LEU A 103 3.06 -4.87 11.07
N CYS A 104 2.51 -5.68 10.16
CA CYS A 104 2.07 -5.22 8.85
C CYS A 104 0.87 -4.27 8.94
N THR A 105 -0.03 -4.47 9.90
CA THR A 105 -1.15 -3.56 10.16
C THR A 105 -0.64 -2.22 10.70
N ASP A 106 0.29 -2.22 11.65
CA ASP A 106 0.94 -1.00 12.15
C ASP A 106 1.65 -0.23 11.00
N PHE A 107 2.36 -0.94 10.12
CA PHE A 107 2.98 -0.32 8.94
C PHE A 107 1.93 0.28 7.99
N TYR A 108 0.84 -0.45 7.73
CA TYR A 108 -0.29 0.04 6.96
C TYR A 108 -0.88 1.31 7.56
N GLU A 109 -0.99 1.42 8.88
CA GLU A 109 -1.55 2.60 9.55
C GLU A 109 -0.55 3.75 9.69
N SER A 110 0.74 3.49 9.52
CA SER A 110 1.81 4.46 9.74
C SER A 110 1.67 5.75 8.92
N GLN A 111 2.04 6.87 9.56
CA GLN A 111 2.18 8.15 8.88
C GLN A 111 3.33 8.14 7.88
N GLU A 112 4.36 7.33 8.12
CA GLU A 112 5.50 7.17 7.21
C GLU A 112 5.03 6.64 5.84
N LEU A 113 4.32 5.51 5.80
CA LEU A 113 3.76 4.96 4.56
C LEU A 113 2.80 5.95 3.89
N HIS A 114 1.94 6.61 4.68
CA HIS A 114 1.01 7.61 4.17
C HIS A 114 1.73 8.76 3.45
N HIS A 115 2.78 9.31 4.07
CA HIS A 115 3.56 10.41 3.49
C HIS A 115 4.38 9.98 2.28
N PHE A 116 4.95 8.77 2.30
CA PHE A 116 5.63 8.19 1.16
C PHE A 116 4.70 8.12 -0.06
N ILE A 117 3.53 7.47 0.07
CA ILE A 117 2.58 7.30 -1.04
C ILE A 117 2.07 8.67 -1.53
N LYS A 118 1.76 9.61 -0.62
CA LYS A 118 1.37 10.97 -1.02
C LYS A 118 2.44 11.67 -1.86
N ARG A 119 3.71 11.55 -1.50
CA ARG A 119 4.83 12.13 -2.27
C ARG A 119 4.96 11.45 -3.63
N LEU A 120 4.83 10.12 -3.67
CA LEU A 120 4.89 9.33 -4.88
C LEU A 120 3.79 9.73 -5.89
N ILE A 121 2.52 9.80 -5.45
CA ILE A 121 1.39 10.23 -6.30
C ILE A 121 1.64 11.64 -6.87
N ARG A 122 2.16 12.56 -6.05
CA ARG A 122 2.48 13.93 -6.49
C ARG A 122 3.59 13.94 -7.55
N LYS A 123 4.65 13.14 -7.37
CA LYS A 123 5.75 13.01 -8.35
C LYS A 123 5.23 12.44 -9.68
N TYR A 124 4.41 11.41 -9.61
CA TYR A 124 3.85 10.75 -10.80
C TYR A 124 2.92 11.66 -11.61
N ARG A 125 2.05 12.43 -10.94
CA ARG A 125 1.20 13.45 -11.62
C ARG A 125 2.02 14.50 -12.34
N LYS A 126 3.12 14.98 -11.74
CA LYS A 126 4.02 15.94 -12.39
C LYS A 126 4.70 15.36 -13.63
N LYS A 127 5.04 14.07 -13.61
CA LYS A 127 5.66 13.38 -14.75
C LYS A 127 4.71 13.26 -15.94
N GLN A 128 3.40 13.09 -15.70
CA GLN A 128 2.38 12.98 -16.74
C GLN A 128 1.91 14.31 -17.34
N SER A 129 2.24 15.45 -16.71
CA SER A 129 1.89 16.78 -17.20
C SER A 129 2.90 17.37 -18.19
N PHE A 130 3.92 16.59 -18.56
CA PHE A 130 4.90 16.88 -19.62
C PHE A 130 4.73 15.84 -20.74
#